data_AF-B8LKL8-F1
#
_entry.id   AF-B8LKL8-F1
#
_cell.length_a   1.000
_cell.length_b   1.000
_cell.length_c   1.000
_cell.angle_alpha   90.00
_cell.angle_beta   90.00
_cell.angle_gamma   90.00
#
_symmetry.space_group_name_H-M   'P 1'
#
loop_
_entity.id
_entity.type
_entity.pdbx_description
1 polymer ?
#
loop_
_entity_poly.entity_id
_entity_poly.type
_entity_poly.pdbx_seq_one_letter_code
_entity_poly.pdbx_strand_id
1 'polypeptide(L)'
;MPAALVRAFNASTLWGLEWKENQRDFKVHRPFGVSFICSHANAVKQIVKCRGAPGMSEAMPTSVGGLVMNPLGKPMLPSEQKVYDVVLKQAAMVNDVKQQKGINVLDVKPEIVSPSTIELLNEAYERCGEVCAEYAKTFYLGTLLMTPDRRKAIWAIYVWCRRTDELVDGPNASHITPLALDRWEQRLEDLFLGRPYDMLDAALSDTVLKYPVDIQPFRDMIEGMRMDLRKSRYKNFNELYLYCYYVAGTVGLMSVPIMGIAPESKATTESVYNAALALGIANQLTNILRDVGEDACRGRIYLPQDELAQFGLSDEDIFAGKVTDRWRAFMKDQIKRARMFFDEAEKGVTELDKASRWPVWASLILYRQILDAIEANDYDNFTKRAFVGKVKKFLSLPIAYTQAFVQPVVTSKFARAS
;
A
#
# COMPACT_ATOMS: atom_id res chain seq x y z
N MET A 1 21.83 -0.35 -20.96
CA MET A 1 20.53 -0.18 -20.27
C MET A 1 20.43 -1.21 -19.15
N PRO A 2 20.02 -0.85 -17.92
CA PRO A 2 19.86 -1.81 -16.84
C PRO A 2 18.95 -2.98 -17.27
N ALA A 3 19.28 -4.22 -16.91
CA ALA A 3 18.47 -5.41 -17.21
C ALA A 3 17.01 -5.29 -16.73
N ALA A 4 16.74 -4.42 -15.75
CA ALA A 4 15.39 -4.07 -15.30
C ALA A 4 14.61 -3.20 -16.31
N LEU A 5 15.25 -2.26 -17.00
CA LEU A 5 14.65 -1.47 -18.08
C LEU A 5 14.31 -2.37 -19.28
N VAL A 6 15.18 -3.32 -19.61
CA VAL A 6 14.93 -4.35 -20.63
C VAL A 6 13.78 -5.27 -20.22
N ARG A 7 13.68 -5.68 -18.93
CA ARG A 7 12.53 -6.46 -18.43
C ARG A 7 11.22 -5.69 -18.48
N ALA A 8 11.23 -4.40 -18.11
CA ALA A 8 10.05 -3.52 -18.22
C ALA A 8 9.64 -3.29 -19.68
N PHE A 9 10.61 -3.16 -20.59
CA PHE A 9 10.39 -2.97 -22.03
C PHE A 9 9.94 -4.26 -22.74
N ASN A 10 10.50 -5.41 -22.36
CA ASN A 10 10.08 -6.72 -22.88
C ASN A 10 8.69 -7.10 -22.36
N ALA A 11 8.35 -6.72 -21.13
CA ALA A 11 6.98 -6.83 -20.65
C ALA A 11 6.04 -5.99 -21.53
N SER A 12 6.35 -4.72 -21.85
CA SER A 12 5.42 -3.95 -22.69
C SER A 12 5.31 -4.43 -24.15
N THR A 13 6.30 -5.15 -24.67
CA THR A 13 6.30 -5.68 -26.05
C THR A 13 5.76 -7.11 -26.17
N LEU A 14 5.90 -7.96 -25.15
CA LEU A 14 5.36 -9.33 -25.15
C LEU A 14 3.85 -9.42 -24.94
N TRP A 15 3.22 -8.37 -24.39
CA TRP A 15 1.76 -8.32 -24.12
C TRP A 15 0.99 -7.54 -25.19
N GLY A 16 1.20 -7.89 -26.46
CA GLY A 16 0.46 -7.40 -27.62
C GLY A 16 -1.00 -7.88 -27.70
N LEU A 17 -1.79 -7.64 -26.63
CA LEU A 17 -3.22 -7.92 -26.57
C LEU A 17 -4.00 -6.60 -26.44
N GLU A 18 -5.12 -6.55 -27.17
CA GLU A 18 -6.01 -5.42 -27.36
C GLU A 18 -6.35 -4.62 -26.10
N TRP A 19 -6.32 -3.30 -26.30
CA TRP A 19 -6.66 -2.26 -25.35
C TRP A 19 -8.18 -2.27 -25.03
N LYS A 20 -8.57 -2.87 -23.91
CA LYS A 20 -9.76 -2.47 -23.15
C LYS A 20 -9.34 -2.21 -21.70
N GLU A 21 -9.00 -0.95 -21.42
CA GLU A 21 -8.81 -0.47 -20.05
C GLU A 21 -10.22 -0.38 -19.42
N ASN A 22 -10.61 -1.44 -18.71
CA ASN A 22 -11.82 -1.50 -17.86
C ASN A 22 -13.14 -0.98 -18.48
N GLN A 23 -13.51 -1.49 -19.66
CA GLN A 23 -14.92 -1.88 -19.76
C GLN A 23 -15.06 -3.16 -18.95
N ARG A 24 -15.81 -3.11 -17.83
CA ARG A 24 -16.31 -4.33 -17.16
C ARG A 24 -17.31 -5.02 -18.09
N ASP A 25 -16.83 -5.56 -19.21
CA ASP A 25 -17.51 -6.63 -19.89
C ASP A 25 -17.39 -7.84 -18.97
N PHE A 26 -18.42 -8.04 -18.15
CA PHE A 26 -18.67 -9.26 -17.41
C PHE A 26 -18.79 -10.43 -18.41
N LYS A 27 -17.66 -10.94 -18.90
CA LYS A 27 -17.57 -12.32 -19.36
C LYS A 27 -17.10 -13.14 -18.18
N VAL A 28 -18.07 -13.81 -17.57
CA VAL A 28 -17.92 -14.84 -16.55
C VAL A 28 -16.86 -15.85 -17.00
N HIS A 29 -15.64 -15.71 -16.51
CA HIS A 29 -14.68 -16.81 -16.49
C HIS A 29 -14.18 -16.99 -15.06
N ARG A 30 -14.88 -17.94 -14.41
CA ARG A 30 -14.65 -18.57 -13.11
C ARG A 30 -14.74 -17.65 -11.89
N PRO A 31 -15.79 -17.77 -11.06
CA PRO A 31 -15.66 -17.36 -9.65
C PRO A 31 -14.44 -18.07 -9.05
N PHE A 32 -13.84 -17.52 -7.99
CA PHE A 32 -12.91 -18.25 -7.12
C PHE A 32 -13.62 -19.52 -6.62
N GLY A 33 -13.55 -20.56 -7.44
CA GLY A 33 -14.34 -21.76 -7.29
C GLY A 33 -13.75 -22.57 -6.16
N VAL A 34 -14.57 -22.85 -5.17
CA VAL A 34 -14.37 -23.76 -4.03
C VAL A 34 -14.19 -25.23 -4.50
N SER A 35 -13.82 -25.45 -5.75
CA SER A 35 -13.74 -26.75 -6.42
C SER A 35 -12.31 -27.01 -6.89
N PHE A 36 -11.38 -27.11 -5.93
CA PHE A 36 -10.23 -28.04 -5.96
C PHE A 36 -9.62 -28.13 -4.54
N ILE A 37 -10.47 -28.21 -3.51
CA ILE A 37 -10.07 -28.40 -2.11
C ILE A 37 -10.15 -29.89 -1.79
N CYS A 38 -9.23 -30.71 -2.33
CA CYS A 38 -8.95 -32.06 -1.81
C CYS A 38 -7.72 -32.74 -2.43
N SER A 39 -6.56 -32.06 -2.46
CA SER A 39 -5.26 -32.78 -2.58
C SER A 39 -4.04 -32.05 -2.00
N HIS A 40 -4.13 -30.79 -1.57
CA HIS A 40 -2.94 -30.01 -1.17
C HIS A 40 -2.90 -29.57 0.31
N ALA A 41 -3.90 -29.95 1.11
CA ALA A 41 -3.96 -29.60 2.54
C ALA A 41 -2.78 -30.16 3.37
N ASN A 42 -2.16 -31.26 2.93
CA ASN A 42 -0.96 -31.83 3.57
C ASN A 42 0.34 -31.13 3.14
N ALA A 43 0.39 -30.57 1.92
CA ALA A 43 1.57 -29.86 1.42
C ALA A 43 1.75 -28.51 2.13
N VAL A 44 0.66 -27.76 2.32
CA VAL A 44 0.65 -26.46 3.03
C VAL A 44 1.09 -26.61 4.50
N LYS A 45 0.72 -27.72 5.16
CA LYS A 45 1.16 -28.03 6.54
C LYS A 45 2.66 -28.39 6.64
N GLN A 46 3.30 -28.87 5.57
CA GLN A 46 4.73 -29.20 5.58
C GLN A 46 5.63 -27.98 5.40
N ILE A 47 5.12 -26.88 4.82
CA ILE A 47 5.89 -25.64 4.63
C ILE A 47 6.35 -25.04 5.97
N VAL A 48 5.60 -25.29 7.06
CA VAL A 48 5.79 -24.57 8.34
C VAL A 48 6.23 -25.44 9.52
N LYS A 49 6.37 -26.76 9.35
CA LYS A 49 6.82 -27.62 10.47
C LYS A 49 8.32 -27.50 10.78
N CYS A 50 9.06 -26.63 10.08
CA CYS A 50 10.51 -26.56 10.15
C CYS A 50 11.08 -25.26 10.73
N ARG A 51 10.31 -24.33 11.32
CA ARG A 51 10.89 -23.12 11.94
C ARG A 51 10.10 -22.70 13.18
N GLY A 52 10.71 -22.83 14.36
CA GLY A 52 10.13 -22.42 15.64
C GLY A 52 9.93 -20.91 15.72
N ALA A 53 8.77 -20.47 16.20
CA ALA A 53 8.46 -19.07 16.47
C ALA A 53 9.11 -18.61 17.81
N PRO A 54 9.74 -17.42 17.87
CA PRO A 54 10.09 -16.82 19.15
C PRO A 54 8.84 -16.15 19.75
N GLY A 55 8.51 -16.52 20.99
CA GLY A 55 7.47 -15.83 21.76
C GLY A 55 7.97 -14.47 22.25
N MET A 56 7.21 -13.41 22.00
CA MET A 56 7.40 -12.10 22.65
C MET A 56 6.19 -11.78 23.51
N SER A 57 6.40 -11.55 24.81
CA SER A 57 5.38 -11.06 25.73
C SER A 57 5.35 -9.53 25.69
N GLU A 58 4.20 -8.93 25.42
CA GLU A 58 4.00 -7.48 25.52
C GLU A 58 3.70 -7.05 26.97
N ALA A 59 4.40 -6.03 27.46
CA ALA A 59 3.98 -5.21 28.59
C ALA A 59 3.76 -3.77 28.09
N MET A 60 2.54 -3.27 28.23
CA MET A 60 2.15 -1.90 27.87
C MET A 60 2.47 -0.94 29.02
N PRO A 61 3.12 0.23 28.77
CA PRO A 61 3.10 1.32 29.73
C PRO A 61 1.90 2.24 29.46
N THR A 62 1.20 2.60 30.52
CA THR A 62 0.18 3.64 30.56
C THR A 62 0.85 5.01 30.38
N SER A 63 0.43 5.80 29.39
CA SER A 63 0.93 7.17 29.20
C SER A 63 -0.06 8.22 29.70
N VAL A 64 0.49 9.22 30.41
CA VAL A 64 -0.19 10.40 30.93
C VAL A 64 -0.15 11.48 29.84
N GLY A 65 -1.31 12.10 29.58
CA GLY A 65 -1.53 12.99 28.43
C GLY A 65 -0.72 14.28 28.47
N GLY A 66 0.09 14.49 27.43
CA GLY A 66 0.56 15.79 26.95
C GLY A 66 0.07 16.02 25.52
N LEU A 67 -0.08 17.28 25.11
CA LEU A 67 -0.43 17.64 23.72
C LEU A 67 0.72 17.25 22.78
N VAL A 68 0.49 16.23 21.95
CA VAL A 68 1.41 15.82 20.88
C VAL A 68 1.21 16.75 19.68
N MET A 69 2.31 17.26 19.13
CA MET A 69 2.31 18.15 17.97
C MET A 69 2.77 17.37 16.74
N ASN A 70 2.17 17.67 15.57
CA ASN A 70 2.63 17.11 14.31
C ASN A 70 3.96 17.77 13.86
N PRO A 71 4.66 17.25 12.82
CA PRO A 71 5.92 17.83 12.32
C PRO A 71 5.84 19.30 11.85
N LEU A 72 4.61 19.85 11.72
CA LEU A 72 4.33 21.24 11.36
C LEU A 72 3.98 22.12 12.57
N GLY A 73 4.11 21.61 13.80
CA GLY A 73 3.86 22.34 15.04
C GLY A 73 2.39 22.60 15.36
N LYS A 74 1.45 21.86 14.75
CA LYS A 74 0.02 21.92 15.06
C LYS A 74 -0.39 20.79 16.01
N PRO A 75 -1.41 20.99 16.88
CA PRO A 75 -1.93 19.92 17.72
C PRO A 75 -2.37 18.74 16.86
N MET A 76 -1.92 17.54 17.19
CA MET A 76 -2.39 16.33 16.50
C MET A 76 -3.85 16.05 16.85
N LEU A 77 -4.62 15.71 15.82
CA LEU A 77 -6.00 15.29 15.97
C LEU A 77 -6.09 13.85 16.50
N PRO A 78 -7.21 13.43 17.12
CA PRO A 78 -7.32 12.08 17.68
C PRO A 78 -7.07 10.94 16.69
N SER A 79 -7.51 11.08 15.44
CA SER A 79 -7.24 10.09 14.39
C SER A 79 -5.76 10.06 13.97
N GLU A 80 -5.13 11.23 13.85
CA GLU A 80 -3.69 11.34 13.55
C GLU A 80 -2.85 10.74 14.68
N GLN A 81 -3.25 10.95 15.94
CA GLN A 81 -2.60 10.34 17.10
C GLN A 81 -2.64 8.82 17.06
N LYS A 82 -3.82 8.23 16.81
CA LYS A 82 -3.96 6.78 16.69
C LYS A 82 -3.02 6.21 15.62
N VAL A 83 -2.95 6.87 14.46
CA VAL A 83 -2.09 6.46 13.36
C VAL A 83 -0.61 6.60 13.71
N TYR A 84 -0.25 7.68 14.38
CA TYR A 84 1.12 7.95 14.82
C TYR A 84 1.62 6.92 15.84
N ASP A 85 0.77 6.49 16.78
CA ASP A 85 1.12 5.46 17.75
C ASP A 85 1.47 4.13 17.05
N VAL A 86 0.76 3.79 15.97
CA VAL A 86 1.09 2.62 15.14
C VAL A 86 2.44 2.81 14.47
N VAL A 87 2.70 3.99 13.89
CA VAL A 87 4.01 4.32 13.27
C VAL A 87 5.16 4.17 14.26
N LEU A 88 5.00 4.66 15.50
CA LEU A 88 6.01 4.52 16.54
C LEU A 88 6.28 3.05 16.88
N LYS A 89 5.22 2.23 17.02
CA LYS A 89 5.36 0.79 17.26
C LYS A 89 6.12 0.09 16.13
N GLN A 90 5.78 0.40 14.87
CA GLN A 90 6.49 -0.16 13.71
C GLN A 90 7.99 0.22 13.73
N ALA A 91 8.27 1.50 13.99
CA ALA A 91 9.63 2.01 13.98
C ALA A 91 10.49 1.40 15.10
N ALA A 92 9.92 1.24 16.29
CA ALA A 92 10.57 0.57 17.42
C ALA A 92 10.93 -0.88 17.08
N MET A 93 9.98 -1.66 16.56
CA MET A 93 10.21 -3.06 16.17
C MET A 93 11.35 -3.22 15.16
N VAL A 94 11.42 -2.36 14.14
CA VAL A 94 12.53 -2.39 13.16
C VAL A 94 13.86 -2.01 13.80
N ASN A 95 13.87 -1.06 14.72
CA ASN A 95 15.09 -0.68 15.44
C ASN A 95 15.60 -1.82 16.32
N ASP A 96 14.72 -2.53 17.01
CA ASP A 96 15.07 -3.69 17.85
C ASP A 96 15.72 -4.80 17.01
N VAL A 97 15.14 -5.11 15.84
CA VAL A 97 15.71 -6.09 14.91
C VAL A 97 17.07 -5.64 14.36
N LYS A 98 17.27 -4.35 14.09
CA LYS A 98 18.57 -3.80 13.70
C LYS A 98 19.61 -3.95 14.81
N GLN A 99 19.25 -3.68 16.07
CA GLN A 99 20.13 -3.85 17.21
C GLN A 99 20.50 -5.32 17.44
N GLN A 100 19.52 -6.23 17.36
CA GLN A 100 19.77 -7.67 17.52
C GLN A 100 20.69 -8.23 16.42
N LYS A 101 20.53 -7.79 15.17
CA LYS A 101 21.44 -8.17 14.06
C LYS A 101 22.85 -7.59 14.21
N GLY A 102 23.00 -6.45 14.88
CA GLY A 102 24.31 -5.87 15.22
C GLY A 102 25.03 -6.58 16.38
N ILE A 103 24.29 -7.31 17.23
CA ILE A 103 24.81 -8.01 18.42
C ILE A 103 25.02 -9.51 18.14
N ASN A 104 24.24 -10.15 17.28
CA ASN A 104 24.35 -11.57 16.95
C ASN A 104 25.11 -11.82 15.63
N VAL A 105 26.41 -12.06 15.73
CA VAL A 105 27.16 -12.90 14.77
C VAL A 105 27.21 -14.31 15.34
N LEU A 106 26.08 -15.03 15.23
CA LEU A 106 26.07 -16.49 15.37
C LEU A 106 25.31 -17.02 14.17
N ASP A 107 26.05 -17.62 13.24
CA ASP A 107 25.54 -18.33 12.07
C ASP A 107 24.52 -19.39 12.50
N VAL A 108 23.23 -19.05 12.38
CA VAL A 108 22.18 -20.05 12.41
C VAL A 108 22.28 -20.83 11.10
N LYS A 109 22.77 -22.06 11.18
CA LYS A 109 22.79 -22.99 10.04
C LYS A 109 21.39 -23.06 9.43
N PRO A 110 21.23 -22.92 8.10
CA PRO A 110 19.94 -23.07 7.47
C PRO A 110 19.45 -24.51 7.71
N GLU A 111 18.34 -24.65 8.43
CA GLU A 111 17.58 -25.90 8.46
C GLU A 111 17.25 -26.29 7.02
N ILE A 112 17.50 -27.56 6.70
CA ILE A 112 17.32 -28.13 5.37
C ILE A 112 15.83 -28.14 5.06
N VAL A 113 15.35 -27.11 4.37
CA VAL A 113 14.00 -27.07 3.81
C VAL A 113 13.97 -28.06 2.63
N SER A 114 12.96 -28.93 2.58
CA SER A 114 12.87 -29.91 1.49
C SER A 114 12.73 -29.19 0.13
N PRO A 115 13.34 -29.72 -0.95
CA PRO A 115 13.22 -29.14 -2.29
C PRO A 115 11.76 -28.92 -2.73
N SER A 116 10.85 -29.83 -2.37
CA SER A 116 9.42 -29.73 -2.66
C SER A 116 8.75 -28.53 -2.00
N THR A 117 9.17 -28.16 -0.79
CA THR A 117 8.64 -26.99 -0.07
C THR A 117 9.10 -25.69 -0.71
N ILE A 118 10.34 -25.64 -1.21
CA ILE A 118 10.87 -24.48 -1.94
C ILE A 118 10.12 -24.29 -3.26
N GLU A 119 9.84 -25.38 -3.97
CA GLU A 119 9.10 -25.35 -5.24
C GLU A 119 7.67 -24.83 -5.06
N LEU A 120 6.93 -25.35 -4.06
CA LEU A 120 5.59 -24.88 -3.71
C LEU A 120 5.56 -23.40 -3.31
N LEU A 121 6.57 -22.94 -2.55
CA LEU A 121 6.67 -21.52 -2.18
C LEU A 121 6.95 -20.64 -3.40
N ASN A 122 7.77 -21.09 -4.34
CA ASN A 122 8.01 -20.36 -5.58
C ASN A 122 6.73 -20.26 -6.42
N GLU A 123 5.99 -21.36 -6.58
CA GLU A 123 4.70 -21.37 -7.26
C GLU A 123 3.69 -20.42 -6.59
N ALA A 124 3.65 -20.40 -5.26
CA ALA A 124 2.82 -19.47 -4.51
C ALA A 124 3.14 -17.99 -4.82
N TYR A 125 4.44 -17.63 -4.85
CA TYR A 125 4.86 -16.28 -5.21
C TYR A 125 4.61 -15.93 -6.68
N GLU A 126 4.80 -16.89 -7.60
CA GLU A 126 4.48 -16.71 -9.02
C GLU A 126 3.00 -16.43 -9.21
N ARG A 127 2.13 -17.19 -8.52
CA ARG A 127 0.69 -16.94 -8.52
C ARG A 127 0.36 -15.56 -7.96
N CYS A 128 1.05 -15.10 -6.92
CA CYS A 128 0.88 -13.73 -6.45
C CYS A 128 1.27 -12.70 -7.52
N GLY A 129 2.35 -12.98 -8.28
CA GLY A 129 2.80 -12.14 -9.39
C GLY A 129 1.80 -12.07 -10.54
N GLU A 130 1.15 -13.18 -10.89
CA GLU A 130 0.09 -13.22 -11.91
C GLU A 130 -1.11 -12.36 -11.52
N VAL A 131 -1.59 -12.49 -10.29
CA VAL A 131 -2.69 -11.68 -9.77
C VAL A 131 -2.30 -10.20 -9.77
N CYS A 132 -1.09 -9.85 -9.32
CA CYS A 132 -0.60 -8.47 -9.37
C CYS A 132 -0.55 -7.92 -10.81
N ALA A 133 -0.08 -8.73 -11.75
CA ALA A 133 -0.03 -8.38 -13.17
C ALA A 133 -1.43 -8.16 -13.75
N GLU A 134 -2.44 -8.91 -13.32
CA GLU A 134 -3.81 -8.82 -13.79
C GLU A 134 -4.48 -7.52 -13.32
N TYR A 135 -4.47 -7.26 -12.01
CA TYR A 135 -5.27 -6.22 -11.38
C TYR A 135 -4.57 -4.85 -11.24
N ALA A 136 -3.23 -4.82 -11.31
CA ALA A 136 -2.44 -3.66 -10.85
C ALA A 136 -1.39 -3.18 -11.85
N LYS A 137 -1.73 -3.02 -13.15
CA LYS A 137 -0.75 -2.79 -14.23
C LYS A 137 0.36 -1.76 -13.93
N THR A 138 0.01 -0.60 -13.37
CA THR A 138 0.99 0.45 -13.00
C THR A 138 1.89 0.01 -11.84
N PHE A 139 1.29 -0.58 -10.81
CA PHE A 139 2.01 -1.08 -9.65
C PHE A 139 2.92 -2.27 -10.03
N TYR A 140 2.40 -3.22 -10.81
CA TYR A 140 3.15 -4.36 -11.33
C TYR A 140 4.39 -3.92 -12.11
N LEU A 141 4.28 -2.91 -12.99
CA LEU A 141 5.44 -2.32 -13.68
C LEU A 141 6.51 -1.84 -12.69
N GLY A 142 6.11 -1.18 -11.60
CA GLY A 142 7.03 -0.78 -10.53
C GLY A 142 7.72 -1.98 -9.86
N THR A 143 6.98 -3.07 -9.60
CA THR A 143 7.55 -4.29 -9.00
C THR A 143 8.61 -4.96 -9.88
N LEU A 144 8.54 -4.80 -11.21
CA LEU A 144 9.56 -5.31 -12.14
C LEU A 144 10.92 -4.61 -12.00
N LEU A 145 10.95 -3.42 -11.38
CA LEU A 145 12.16 -2.67 -11.08
C LEU A 145 12.82 -3.10 -9.77
N MET A 146 12.14 -3.90 -8.94
CA MET A 146 12.65 -4.43 -7.68
C MET A 146 13.56 -5.64 -7.90
N THR A 147 14.42 -5.92 -6.91
CA THR A 147 15.14 -7.19 -6.79
C THR A 147 14.14 -8.36 -6.70
N PRO A 148 14.51 -9.58 -7.14
CA PRO A 148 13.62 -10.74 -7.09
C PRO A 148 12.95 -11.00 -5.74
N ASP A 149 13.71 -10.92 -4.63
CA ASP A 149 13.18 -11.22 -3.30
C ASP A 149 12.16 -10.18 -2.82
N ARG A 150 12.50 -8.90 -2.93
CA ARG A 150 11.56 -7.80 -2.62
C ARG A 150 10.31 -7.86 -3.49
N ARG A 151 10.46 -8.19 -4.77
CA ARG A 151 9.33 -8.33 -5.70
C ARG A 151 8.35 -9.42 -5.22
N LYS A 152 8.87 -10.59 -4.87
CA LYS A 152 8.07 -11.71 -4.32
C LYS A 152 7.32 -11.28 -3.06
N ALA A 153 8.03 -10.67 -2.11
CA ALA A 153 7.43 -10.18 -0.86
C ALA A 153 6.32 -9.14 -1.10
N ILE A 154 6.54 -8.19 -2.00
CA ILE A 154 5.55 -7.16 -2.34
C ILE A 154 4.34 -7.74 -3.10
N TRP A 155 4.54 -8.75 -3.95
CA TRP A 155 3.42 -9.46 -4.56
C TRP A 155 2.56 -10.17 -3.53
N ALA A 156 3.16 -10.83 -2.52
CA ALA A 156 2.41 -11.49 -1.45
C ALA A 156 1.57 -10.49 -0.64
N ILE A 157 2.14 -9.34 -0.24
CA ILE A 157 1.40 -8.27 0.43
C ILE A 157 0.28 -7.74 -0.46
N TYR A 158 0.59 -7.39 -1.71
CA TYR A 158 -0.40 -6.85 -2.64
C TYR A 158 -1.60 -7.79 -2.79
N VAL A 159 -1.34 -9.09 -2.98
CA VAL A 159 -2.41 -10.07 -3.17
C VAL A 159 -3.22 -10.27 -1.91
N TRP A 160 -2.60 -10.24 -0.72
CA TRP A 160 -3.37 -10.24 0.52
C TRP A 160 -4.26 -9.00 0.62
N CYS A 161 -3.71 -7.81 0.38
CA CYS A 161 -4.48 -6.55 0.37
C CYS A 161 -5.64 -6.62 -0.63
N ARG A 162 -5.40 -7.12 -1.84
CA ARG A 162 -6.43 -7.25 -2.88
C ARG A 162 -7.54 -8.21 -2.48
N ARG A 163 -7.20 -9.35 -1.87
CA ARG A 163 -8.19 -10.31 -1.38
C ARG A 163 -9.02 -9.75 -0.24
N THR A 164 -8.41 -8.94 0.62
CA THR A 164 -9.09 -8.22 1.70
C THR A 164 -10.08 -7.20 1.14
N ASP A 165 -9.67 -6.39 0.16
CA ASP A 165 -10.50 -5.41 -0.56
C ASP A 165 -11.69 -6.07 -1.28
N GLU A 166 -11.46 -7.18 -1.98
CA GLU A 166 -12.51 -7.91 -2.71
C GLU A 166 -13.62 -8.49 -1.80
N LEU A 167 -13.41 -8.61 -0.49
CA LEU A 167 -14.47 -9.01 0.44
C LEU A 167 -15.62 -8.00 0.46
N VAL A 168 -15.32 -6.70 0.29
CA VAL A 168 -16.30 -5.60 0.40
C VAL A 168 -16.54 -4.87 -0.92
N ASP A 169 -15.65 -5.06 -1.90
CA ASP A 169 -15.74 -4.44 -3.24
C ASP A 169 -15.99 -5.45 -4.37
N GLY A 170 -15.91 -6.75 -4.09
CA GLY A 170 -16.10 -7.81 -5.08
C GLY A 170 -17.57 -8.07 -5.47
N PRO A 171 -17.83 -8.97 -6.44
CA PRO A 171 -19.18 -9.30 -6.89
C PRO A 171 -20.13 -9.79 -5.79
N ASN A 172 -19.58 -10.31 -4.69
CA ASN A 172 -20.32 -10.82 -3.54
C ASN A 172 -20.38 -9.82 -2.37
N ALA A 173 -19.93 -8.57 -2.57
CA ALA A 173 -19.89 -7.54 -1.55
C ALA A 173 -21.24 -7.30 -0.85
N SER A 174 -22.35 -7.39 -1.58
CA SER A 174 -23.70 -7.22 -1.02
C SER A 174 -24.09 -8.30 0.01
N HIS A 175 -23.34 -9.40 0.08
CA HIS A 175 -23.61 -10.53 0.96
C HIS A 175 -22.56 -10.68 2.08
N ILE A 176 -21.55 -9.81 2.12
CA ILE A 176 -20.53 -9.89 3.16
C ILE A 176 -21.11 -9.44 4.49
N THR A 177 -20.75 -10.16 5.55
CA THR A 177 -21.19 -9.85 6.92
C THR A 177 -19.99 -9.47 7.78
N PRO A 178 -20.19 -8.73 8.89
CA PRO A 178 -19.12 -8.49 9.86
C PRO A 178 -18.42 -9.79 10.30
N LEU A 179 -19.18 -10.88 10.45
CA LEU A 179 -18.64 -12.21 10.79
C LEU A 179 -17.66 -12.75 9.74
N ALA A 180 -17.84 -12.41 8.46
CA ALA A 180 -16.88 -12.80 7.43
C ALA A 180 -15.53 -12.08 7.59
N LEU A 181 -15.54 -10.82 8.03
CA LEU A 181 -14.32 -10.06 8.35
C LEU A 181 -13.67 -10.57 9.63
N ASP A 182 -14.45 -11.01 10.63
CA ASP A 182 -13.90 -11.64 11.83
C ASP A 182 -13.18 -12.96 11.51
N ARG A 183 -13.76 -13.78 10.62
CA ARG A 183 -13.08 -14.99 10.11
C ARG A 183 -11.83 -14.67 9.30
N TRP A 184 -11.85 -13.57 8.54
CA TRP A 184 -10.68 -13.13 7.78
C TRP A 184 -9.55 -12.65 8.71
N GLU A 185 -9.89 -11.93 9.78
CA GLU A 185 -8.93 -11.54 10.82
C GLU A 185 -8.37 -12.76 11.56
N GLN A 186 -9.19 -13.75 11.91
CA GLN A 186 -8.68 -15.00 12.50
C GLN A 186 -7.71 -15.74 11.56
N ARG A 187 -8.00 -15.74 10.25
CA ARG A 187 -7.12 -16.32 9.24
C ARG A 187 -5.80 -15.56 9.12
N LEU A 188 -5.81 -14.24 9.28
CA LEU A 188 -4.61 -13.40 9.37
C LEU A 188 -3.77 -13.80 10.60
N GLU A 189 -4.38 -13.98 11.78
CA GLU A 189 -3.68 -14.44 12.99
C GLU A 189 -3.00 -15.81 12.76
N ASP A 190 -3.75 -16.76 12.21
CA ASP A 190 -3.23 -18.09 11.89
C ASP A 190 -2.04 -18.02 10.94
N LEU A 191 -2.12 -17.19 9.89
CA LEU A 191 -1.05 -16.98 8.94
C LEU A 191 0.23 -16.45 9.60
N PHE A 192 0.11 -15.45 10.49
CA PHE A 192 1.25 -14.89 11.23
C PHE A 192 1.84 -15.86 12.25
N LEU A 193 1.04 -16.84 12.72
CA LEU A 193 1.49 -17.97 13.53
C LEU A 193 2.05 -19.13 12.69
N GLY A 194 2.21 -18.95 11.38
CA GLY A 194 2.74 -20.00 10.50
C GLY A 194 1.72 -21.08 10.13
N ARG A 195 0.43 -20.76 10.13
CA ARG A 195 -0.66 -21.68 9.76
C ARG A 195 -1.44 -21.16 8.55
N PRO A 196 -0.80 -21.07 7.36
CA PRO A 196 -1.47 -20.58 6.16
C PRO A 196 -2.63 -21.50 5.75
N TYR A 197 -3.74 -20.91 5.28
CA TYR A 197 -4.91 -21.67 4.83
C TYR A 197 -4.77 -22.15 3.38
N ASP A 198 -4.14 -21.36 2.50
CA ASP A 198 -3.89 -21.70 1.09
C ASP A 198 -2.50 -21.25 0.61
N MET A 199 -2.22 -21.39 -0.68
CA MET A 199 -0.91 -21.05 -1.26
C MET A 199 -0.59 -19.55 -1.18
N LEU A 200 -1.59 -18.67 -1.33
CA LEU A 200 -1.36 -17.22 -1.28
C LEU A 200 -1.05 -16.79 0.15
N ASP A 201 -1.71 -17.43 1.13
CA ASP A 201 -1.36 -17.27 2.54
C ASP A 201 0.05 -17.78 2.84
N ALA A 202 0.47 -18.89 2.22
CA ALA A 202 1.81 -19.43 2.41
C ALA A 202 2.89 -18.45 1.92
N ALA A 203 2.66 -17.76 0.79
CA ALA A 203 3.57 -16.71 0.31
C ALA A 203 3.68 -15.53 1.29
N LEU A 204 2.57 -15.08 1.87
CA LEU A 204 2.62 -14.01 2.87
C LEU A 204 3.23 -14.50 4.20
N SER A 205 2.90 -15.72 4.64
CA SER A 205 3.48 -16.33 5.85
C SER A 205 5.01 -16.42 5.76
N ASP A 206 5.53 -16.90 4.63
CA ASP A 206 6.98 -16.90 4.36
C ASP A 206 7.56 -15.48 4.30
N THR A 207 6.81 -14.51 3.78
CA THR A 207 7.22 -13.10 3.73
C THR A 207 7.38 -12.49 5.13
N VAL A 208 6.38 -12.65 6.01
CA VAL A 208 6.41 -12.07 7.36
C VAL A 208 7.41 -12.77 8.30
N LEU A 209 7.84 -13.99 7.95
CA LEU A 209 8.97 -14.65 8.63
C LEU A 209 10.33 -14.10 8.20
N LYS A 210 10.45 -13.61 6.96
CA LYS A 210 11.71 -13.09 6.39
C LYS A 210 11.96 -11.62 6.71
N TYR A 211 10.90 -10.84 6.83
CA TYR A 211 10.95 -9.40 7.04
C TYR A 211 10.29 -9.05 8.37
N PRO A 212 10.80 -8.06 9.13
CA PRO A 212 10.20 -7.63 10.38
C PRO A 212 8.96 -6.79 10.09
N VAL A 213 7.88 -7.46 9.71
CA VAL A 213 6.58 -6.89 9.37
C VAL A 213 5.65 -7.16 10.54
N ASP A 214 5.07 -6.10 11.11
CA ASP A 214 4.13 -6.21 12.22
C ASP A 214 2.72 -6.51 11.69
N ILE A 215 1.91 -7.19 12.50
CA ILE A 215 0.55 -7.58 12.14
C ILE A 215 -0.44 -6.41 12.19
N GLN A 216 -0.17 -5.34 12.95
CA GLN A 216 -1.14 -4.27 13.21
C GLN A 216 -1.62 -3.57 11.94
N PRO A 217 -0.77 -3.21 10.94
CA PRO A 217 -1.24 -2.63 9.69
C PRO A 217 -2.23 -3.55 8.93
N PHE A 218 -2.11 -4.87 9.07
CA PHE A 218 -3.02 -5.83 8.44
C PHE A 218 -4.38 -5.81 9.15
N ARG A 219 -4.40 -5.85 10.49
CA ARG A 219 -5.62 -5.70 11.29
C ARG A 219 -6.32 -4.37 10.99
N ASP A 220 -5.55 -3.30 10.90
CA ASP A 220 -6.02 -1.96 10.58
C ASP A 220 -6.65 -1.91 9.17
N MET A 221 -6.08 -2.59 8.18
CA MET A 221 -6.72 -2.70 6.86
C MET A 221 -8.07 -3.42 6.92
N ILE A 222 -8.21 -4.47 7.74
CA ILE A 222 -9.49 -5.15 7.96
C ILE A 222 -10.50 -4.20 8.63
N GLU A 223 -10.08 -3.34 9.55
CA GLU A 223 -10.96 -2.29 10.10
C GLU A 223 -11.42 -1.29 9.03
N GLY A 224 -10.56 -0.96 8.06
CA GLY A 224 -10.97 -0.21 6.86
C GLY A 224 -12.13 -0.88 6.12
N MET A 225 -12.04 -2.19 5.91
CA MET A 225 -13.13 -2.96 5.28
C MET A 225 -14.41 -2.96 6.13
N ARG A 226 -14.29 -3.03 7.46
CA ARG A 226 -15.44 -2.89 8.37
C ARG A 226 -16.09 -1.51 8.29
N MET A 227 -15.31 -0.46 8.05
CA MET A 227 -15.85 0.89 7.77
C MET A 227 -16.63 0.91 6.46
N ASP A 228 -16.12 0.27 5.41
CA ASP A 228 -16.77 0.21 4.09
C ASP A 228 -18.14 -0.49 4.10
N LEU A 229 -18.43 -1.34 5.09
CA LEU A 229 -19.77 -1.94 5.26
C LEU A 229 -20.84 -0.98 5.76
N ARG A 230 -20.45 0.10 6.45
CA ARG A 230 -21.38 0.96 7.22
C ARG A 230 -21.32 2.43 6.84
N LYS A 231 -20.21 2.89 6.24
CA LYS A 231 -19.94 4.30 6.00
C LYS A 231 -19.81 4.57 4.50
N SER A 232 -20.47 5.62 4.06
CA SER A 232 -20.49 6.04 2.65
C SER A 232 -20.28 7.56 2.48
N ARG A 233 -20.23 8.31 3.59
CA ARG A 233 -19.99 9.76 3.66
C ARG A 233 -19.04 10.07 4.82
N TYR A 234 -18.21 11.09 4.63
CA TYR A 234 -17.16 11.50 5.56
C TYR A 234 -17.40 12.95 5.96
N LYS A 235 -17.58 13.19 7.26
CA LYS A 235 -17.96 14.51 7.78
C LYS A 235 -16.92 15.57 7.47
N ASN A 236 -15.65 15.20 7.57
CA ASN A 236 -14.50 16.09 7.40
C ASN A 236 -13.25 15.32 6.95
N PHE A 237 -12.20 16.07 6.63
CA PHE A 237 -10.94 15.48 6.19
C PHE A 237 -10.33 14.53 7.23
N ASN A 238 -10.57 14.71 8.53
CA ASN A 238 -9.99 13.84 9.56
C ASN A 238 -10.57 12.42 9.52
N GLU A 239 -11.88 12.31 9.25
CA GLU A 239 -12.52 11.01 9.01
C GLU A 239 -12.01 10.38 7.71
N LEU A 240 -11.84 11.19 6.66
CA LEU A 240 -11.31 10.73 5.38
C LEU A 240 -9.85 10.27 5.49
N TYR A 241 -9.03 11.01 6.23
CA TYR A 241 -7.63 10.69 6.51
C TYR A 241 -7.53 9.33 7.21
N LEU A 242 -8.35 9.10 8.24
CA LEU A 242 -8.36 7.82 8.95
C LEU A 242 -8.76 6.66 8.02
N TYR A 243 -9.70 6.89 7.11
CA TYR A 243 -10.03 5.90 6.09
C TYR A 243 -8.86 5.64 5.14
N CYS A 244 -8.24 6.70 4.60
CA CYS A 244 -7.08 6.58 3.73
C CYS A 244 -5.92 5.86 4.43
N TYR A 245 -5.75 6.07 5.73
CA TYR A 245 -4.81 5.32 6.55
C TYR A 245 -5.13 3.82 6.47
N TYR A 246 -6.35 3.42 6.84
CA TYR A 246 -6.70 2.01 6.91
C TYR A 246 -6.54 1.28 5.57
N VAL A 247 -6.99 1.89 4.46
CA VAL A 247 -7.05 1.17 3.16
C VAL A 247 -5.80 1.32 2.30
N ALA A 248 -4.90 2.25 2.63
CA ALA A 248 -3.69 2.48 1.83
C ALA A 248 -2.45 2.90 2.63
N GLY A 249 -2.61 3.70 3.68
CA GLY A 249 -1.51 4.06 4.59
C GLY A 249 -0.86 2.83 5.22
N THR A 250 -1.69 1.87 5.66
CA THR A 250 -1.28 0.56 6.17
C THR A 250 -0.39 -0.19 5.18
N VAL A 251 -0.71 -0.18 3.88
CA VAL A 251 0.10 -0.81 2.82
C VAL A 251 1.49 -0.18 2.73
N GLY A 252 1.58 1.14 2.93
CA GLY A 252 2.85 1.85 3.07
C GLY A 252 3.66 1.31 4.25
N LEU A 253 3.04 1.17 5.42
CA LEU A 253 3.70 0.63 6.63
C LEU A 253 4.18 -0.81 6.45
N MET A 254 3.36 -1.68 5.84
CA MET A 254 3.71 -3.08 5.54
C MET A 254 4.93 -3.17 4.61
N SER A 255 5.12 -2.18 3.74
CA SER A 255 6.15 -2.20 2.71
C SER A 255 7.53 -1.75 3.19
N VAL A 256 7.62 -0.90 4.23
CA VAL A 256 8.90 -0.34 4.71
C VAL A 256 9.92 -1.42 5.08
N PRO A 257 9.58 -2.49 5.84
CA PRO A 257 10.53 -3.55 6.17
C PRO A 257 11.13 -4.25 4.96
N ILE A 258 10.36 -4.38 3.88
CA ILE A 258 10.80 -5.01 2.62
C ILE A 258 11.67 -4.06 1.82
N MET A 259 11.26 -2.79 1.72
CA MET A 259 12.03 -1.76 1.04
C MET A 259 13.38 -1.54 1.71
N GLY A 260 13.42 -1.63 3.04
CA GLY A 260 14.63 -1.39 3.82
C GLY A 260 15.01 0.08 3.89
N ILE A 261 15.65 0.45 4.99
CA ILE A 261 16.23 1.78 5.20
C ILE A 261 17.72 1.67 4.93
N ALA A 262 18.29 2.62 4.19
CA ALA A 262 19.71 2.61 3.86
C ALA A 262 20.56 2.62 5.14
N PRO A 263 21.66 1.83 5.22
CA PRO A 263 22.56 1.88 6.36
C PRO A 263 23.12 3.28 6.64
N GLU A 264 23.33 4.07 5.58
CA GLU A 264 23.78 5.46 5.64
C GLU A 264 22.67 6.50 5.86
N SER A 265 21.42 6.08 5.98
CA SER A 265 20.26 6.95 6.24
C SER A 265 20.49 7.76 7.51
N LYS A 266 20.20 9.06 7.45
CA LYS A 266 20.23 9.95 8.62
C LYS A 266 18.85 10.21 9.19
N ALA A 267 17.81 9.87 8.45
CA ALA A 267 16.44 9.91 8.92
C ALA A 267 16.20 8.91 10.06
N THR A 268 15.33 9.28 10.99
CA THR A 268 14.84 8.34 11.99
C THR A 268 13.96 7.30 11.30
N THR A 269 13.96 6.06 11.79
CA THR A 269 13.06 5.00 11.26
C THR A 269 11.60 5.49 11.24
N GLU A 270 11.16 6.18 12.29
CA GLU A 270 9.85 6.82 12.37
C GLU A 270 9.56 7.76 11.20
N SER A 271 10.48 8.67 10.86
CA SER A 271 10.29 9.60 9.74
C SER A 271 10.16 8.91 8.39
N VAL A 272 10.85 7.78 8.18
CA VAL A 272 10.70 6.96 6.97
C VAL A 272 9.33 6.29 6.93
N TYR A 273 8.84 5.78 8.06
CA TYR A 273 7.48 5.23 8.16
C TYR A 273 6.41 6.31 7.94
N ASN A 274 6.59 7.53 8.47
CA ASN A 274 5.70 8.65 8.21
C ASN A 274 5.67 9.03 6.72
N ALA A 275 6.81 8.99 6.02
CA ALA A 275 6.84 9.23 4.58
C ALA A 275 6.16 8.10 3.78
N ALA A 276 6.32 6.83 4.19
CA ALA A 276 5.63 5.71 3.57
C ALA A 276 4.11 5.77 3.79
N LEU A 277 3.68 6.16 4.99
CA LEU A 277 2.30 6.47 5.31
C LEU A 277 1.77 7.58 4.40
N ALA A 278 2.49 8.70 4.29
CA ALA A 278 2.12 9.81 3.41
C ALA A 278 1.95 9.37 1.95
N LEU A 279 2.81 8.47 1.45
CA LEU A 279 2.67 7.91 0.11
C LEU A 279 1.36 7.11 -0.04
N GLY A 280 1.01 6.29 0.95
CA GLY A 280 -0.25 5.55 0.98
C GLY A 280 -1.46 6.49 0.97
N ILE A 281 -1.45 7.52 1.82
CA ILE A 281 -2.51 8.55 1.87
C ILE A 281 -2.61 9.27 0.52
N ALA A 282 -1.49 9.72 -0.07
CA ALA A 282 -1.47 10.41 -1.35
C ALA A 282 -2.08 9.56 -2.48
N ASN A 283 -1.72 8.27 -2.52
CA ASN A 283 -2.27 7.33 -3.50
C ASN A 283 -3.78 7.14 -3.33
N GLN A 284 -4.28 7.05 -2.09
CA GLN A 284 -5.70 6.86 -1.86
C GLN A 284 -6.52 8.11 -2.14
N LEU A 285 -6.03 9.29 -1.76
CA LEU A 285 -6.64 10.56 -2.16
C LEU A 285 -6.68 10.67 -3.69
N THR A 286 -5.61 10.26 -4.38
CA THR A 286 -5.59 10.23 -5.84
C THR A 286 -6.64 9.29 -6.44
N ASN A 287 -6.84 8.10 -5.86
CA ASN A 287 -7.90 7.18 -6.29
C ASN A 287 -9.28 7.82 -6.12
N ILE A 288 -9.56 8.37 -4.94
CA ILE A 288 -10.84 9.04 -4.62
C ILE A 288 -11.12 10.20 -5.58
N LEU A 289 -10.10 11.01 -5.87
CA LEU A 289 -10.24 12.15 -6.80
C LEU A 289 -10.38 11.71 -8.25
N ARG A 290 -9.83 10.55 -8.64
CA ARG A 290 -9.95 10.02 -10.00
C ARG A 290 -11.31 9.36 -10.24
N ASP A 291 -11.85 8.67 -9.25
CA ASP A 291 -12.96 7.71 -9.40
C ASP A 291 -14.30 8.25 -8.86
N VAL A 292 -14.44 9.58 -8.66
CA VAL A 292 -15.66 10.23 -8.12
C VAL A 292 -16.95 9.76 -8.78
N GLY A 293 -17.00 9.72 -10.12
CA GLY A 293 -18.19 9.25 -10.84
C GLY A 293 -18.51 7.78 -10.60
N GLU A 294 -17.49 6.91 -10.60
CA GLU A 294 -17.67 5.48 -10.33
C GLU A 294 -18.15 5.23 -8.89
N ASP A 295 -17.61 5.96 -7.93
CA ASP A 295 -18.02 5.89 -6.52
C ASP A 295 -19.45 6.40 -6.33
N ALA A 296 -19.81 7.50 -6.99
CA ALA A 296 -21.17 8.05 -6.97
C ALA A 296 -22.21 7.07 -7.52
N CYS A 297 -21.89 6.33 -8.60
CA CYS A 297 -22.74 5.26 -9.12
C CYS A 297 -22.97 4.11 -8.11
N ARG A 298 -22.06 3.93 -7.15
CA ARG A 298 -22.17 2.97 -6.04
C ARG A 298 -22.83 3.58 -4.80
N GLY A 299 -23.30 4.82 -4.86
CA GLY A 299 -23.89 5.54 -3.73
C GLY A 299 -22.87 5.96 -2.66
N ARG A 300 -21.59 6.09 -3.03
CA ARG A 300 -20.47 6.45 -2.15
C ARG A 300 -19.93 7.84 -2.48
N ILE A 301 -19.66 8.63 -1.45
CA ILE A 301 -19.02 9.95 -1.57
C ILE A 301 -17.94 10.05 -0.49
N TYR A 302 -16.69 9.82 -0.89
CA TYR A 302 -15.54 9.88 0.00
C TYR A 302 -15.13 11.32 0.35
N LEU A 303 -15.48 12.28 -0.49
CA LEU A 303 -15.10 13.68 -0.37
C LEU A 303 -15.62 14.29 0.95
N PRO A 304 -14.82 15.12 1.67
CA PRO A 304 -15.24 15.69 2.95
C PRO A 304 -16.46 16.60 2.80
N GLN A 305 -17.51 16.29 3.57
CA GLN A 305 -18.82 16.93 3.46
C GLN A 305 -18.82 18.40 3.90
N ASP A 306 -18.05 18.72 4.95
CA ASP A 306 -17.84 20.10 5.39
C ASP A 306 -17.13 20.96 4.34
N GLU A 307 -16.18 20.39 3.61
CA GLU A 307 -15.45 21.07 2.55
C GLU A 307 -16.31 21.20 1.28
N LEU A 308 -17.08 20.18 0.90
CA LEU A 308 -18.07 20.32 -0.18
C LEU A 308 -19.03 21.49 0.10
N ALA A 309 -19.54 21.57 1.33
CA ALA A 309 -20.44 22.64 1.76
C ALA A 309 -19.79 24.04 1.68
N GLN A 310 -18.49 24.17 1.96
CA GLN A 310 -17.76 25.45 1.82
C GLN A 310 -17.73 25.97 0.38
N PHE A 311 -17.78 25.07 -0.60
CA PHE A 311 -17.89 25.41 -2.03
C PHE A 311 -19.35 25.47 -2.52
N GLY A 312 -20.33 25.30 -1.62
CA GLY A 312 -21.75 25.27 -1.93
C GLY A 312 -22.16 24.03 -2.75
N LEU A 313 -21.44 22.92 -2.59
CA LEU A 313 -21.73 21.63 -3.21
C LEU A 313 -22.45 20.70 -2.21
N SER A 314 -23.41 19.93 -2.71
CA SER A 314 -24.09 18.87 -1.94
C SER A 314 -23.94 17.49 -2.60
N ASP A 315 -24.42 16.45 -1.92
CA ASP A 315 -24.50 15.09 -2.48
C ASP A 315 -25.25 15.08 -3.83
N GLU A 316 -26.31 15.88 -3.98
CA GLU A 316 -27.06 16.02 -5.22
C GLU A 316 -26.22 16.56 -6.38
N ASP A 317 -25.31 17.50 -6.12
CA ASP A 317 -24.39 18.02 -7.14
C ASP A 317 -23.42 16.92 -7.62
N ILE A 318 -22.94 16.08 -6.70
CA ILE A 318 -22.06 14.95 -7.01
C ILE A 318 -22.80 13.89 -7.84
N PHE A 319 -24.02 13.53 -7.45
CA PHE A 319 -24.84 12.57 -8.21
C PHE A 319 -25.31 13.11 -9.55
N ALA A 320 -25.51 14.42 -9.68
CA ALA A 320 -25.81 15.05 -10.96
C ALA A 320 -24.61 15.03 -11.94
N GLY A 321 -23.38 14.86 -11.43
CA GLY A 321 -22.17 14.67 -12.24
C GLY A 321 -21.81 15.86 -13.13
N LYS A 322 -22.15 17.09 -12.72
CA LYS A 322 -21.91 18.30 -13.51
C LYS A 322 -20.63 19.00 -13.09
N VAL A 323 -19.72 19.18 -14.05
CA VAL A 323 -18.47 19.94 -13.87
C VAL A 323 -18.76 21.45 -13.88
N THR A 324 -18.99 22.02 -12.70
CA THR A 324 -19.21 23.46 -12.49
C THR A 324 -17.92 24.17 -12.06
N ASP A 325 -17.89 25.51 -12.07
CA ASP A 325 -16.71 26.26 -11.58
C ASP A 325 -16.47 26.05 -10.08
N ARG A 326 -17.55 25.87 -9.30
CA ARG A 326 -17.48 25.49 -7.89
C ARG A 326 -16.81 24.12 -7.71
N TRP A 327 -17.16 23.15 -8.56
CA TRP A 327 -16.52 21.84 -8.59
C TRP A 327 -15.03 21.93 -8.93
N ARG A 328 -14.66 22.68 -9.98
CA ARG A 328 -13.26 22.89 -10.36
C ARG A 328 -12.44 23.50 -9.23
N ALA A 329 -13.01 24.49 -8.53
CA ALA A 329 -12.35 25.13 -7.41
C ALA A 329 -12.14 24.15 -6.23
N PHE A 330 -13.17 23.37 -5.87
CA PHE A 330 -13.07 22.32 -4.86
C PHE A 330 -11.99 21.28 -5.22
N MET A 331 -11.99 20.78 -6.46
CA MET A 331 -11.04 19.78 -6.94
C MET A 331 -9.58 20.28 -6.91
N LYS A 332 -9.34 21.56 -7.22
CA LYS A 332 -8.00 22.16 -7.11
C LYS A 332 -7.45 22.09 -5.69
N ASP A 333 -8.28 22.38 -4.69
CA ASP A 333 -7.86 22.32 -3.28
C ASP A 333 -7.57 20.88 -2.83
N GLN A 334 -8.39 19.91 -3.25
CA GLN A 334 -8.14 18.50 -2.95
C GLN A 334 -6.88 17.96 -3.64
N ILE A 335 -6.64 18.33 -4.90
CA ILE A 335 -5.42 17.96 -5.64
C ILE A 335 -4.19 18.56 -4.98
N LYS A 336 -4.26 19.83 -4.55
CA LYS A 336 -3.19 20.48 -3.80
C LYS A 336 -2.86 19.70 -2.53
N ARG A 337 -3.88 19.27 -1.78
CA ARG A 337 -3.69 18.43 -0.58
C ARG A 337 -3.02 17.09 -0.91
N ALA A 338 -3.47 16.38 -1.95
CA ALA A 338 -2.85 15.12 -2.35
C ALA A 338 -1.37 15.32 -2.74
N ARG A 339 -1.05 16.41 -3.47
CA ARG A 339 0.34 16.78 -3.81
C ARG A 339 1.19 17.06 -2.57
N MET A 340 0.66 17.70 -1.52
CA MET A 340 1.39 17.89 -0.26
C MET A 340 1.80 16.55 0.38
N PHE A 341 0.93 15.52 0.34
CA PHE A 341 1.31 14.18 0.84
C PHE A 341 2.36 13.50 -0.05
N PHE A 342 2.32 13.72 -1.37
CA PHE A 342 3.41 13.26 -2.24
C PHE A 342 4.73 13.96 -1.89
N ASP A 343 4.73 15.27 -1.66
CA ASP A 343 5.93 16.02 -1.26
C ASP A 343 6.51 15.51 0.07
N GLU A 344 5.67 15.13 1.05
CA GLU A 344 6.12 14.47 2.28
C GLU A 344 6.68 13.07 2.03
N ALA A 345 6.04 12.29 1.16
CA ALA A 345 6.50 10.95 0.79
C ALA A 345 7.89 10.97 0.13
N GLU A 346 8.15 11.94 -0.75
CA GLU A 346 9.41 12.09 -1.47
C GLU A 346 10.62 12.20 -0.53
N LYS A 347 10.45 12.84 0.64
CA LYS A 347 11.51 12.98 1.66
C LYS A 347 12.02 11.61 2.13
N GLY A 348 11.12 10.64 2.31
CA GLY A 348 11.48 9.29 2.76
C GLY A 348 12.07 8.40 1.68
N VAL A 349 11.79 8.65 0.39
CA VAL A 349 12.27 7.78 -0.71
C VAL A 349 13.80 7.80 -0.78
N THR A 350 14.43 8.94 -0.51
CA THR A 350 15.90 9.07 -0.53
C THR A 350 16.60 8.29 0.59
N GLU A 351 15.89 8.01 1.68
CA GLU A 351 16.39 7.33 2.87
C GLU A 351 16.25 5.79 2.78
N LEU A 352 15.51 5.30 1.77
CA LEU A 352 15.37 3.87 1.51
C LEU A 352 16.68 3.25 1.02
N ASP A 353 16.79 1.93 1.19
CA ASP A 353 17.85 1.14 0.56
C ASP A 353 17.92 1.43 -0.95
N LYS A 354 19.15 1.50 -1.49
CA LYS A 354 19.41 1.94 -2.87
C LYS A 354 18.61 1.16 -3.91
N ALA A 355 18.43 -0.15 -3.71
CA ALA A 355 17.69 -0.99 -4.65
C ALA A 355 16.17 -0.78 -4.59
N SER A 356 15.65 -0.07 -3.58
CA SER A 356 14.23 0.29 -3.43
C SER A 356 13.89 1.68 -3.94
N ARG A 357 14.87 2.59 -4.06
CA ARG A 357 14.61 3.99 -4.43
C ARG A 357 13.96 4.12 -5.81
N TRP A 358 14.51 3.44 -6.82
CA TRP A 358 13.98 3.51 -8.19
C TRP A 358 12.54 2.98 -8.33
N PRO A 359 12.18 1.77 -7.85
CA PRO A 359 10.80 1.31 -7.92
C PRO A 359 9.83 2.24 -7.18
N VAL A 360 10.20 2.77 -6.02
CA VAL A 360 9.34 3.67 -5.24
C VAL A 360 9.18 5.02 -5.95
N TRP A 361 10.26 5.62 -6.45
CA TRP A 361 10.18 6.83 -7.27
C TRP A 361 9.32 6.66 -8.52
N ALA A 362 9.46 5.52 -9.21
CA ALA A 362 8.64 5.23 -10.38
C ALA A 362 7.16 5.16 -10.00
N SER A 363 6.79 4.45 -8.94
CA SER A 363 5.40 4.39 -8.47
C SER A 363 4.87 5.77 -8.07
N LEU A 364 5.66 6.53 -7.31
CA LEU A 364 5.29 7.86 -6.82
C LEU A 364 5.01 8.82 -7.97
N ILE A 365 5.94 8.94 -8.93
CA ILE A 365 5.80 9.84 -10.09
C ILE A 365 4.58 9.45 -10.93
N LEU A 366 4.38 8.15 -11.18
CA LEU A 366 3.25 7.69 -12.00
C LEU A 366 1.90 7.94 -11.33
N TYR A 367 1.80 7.81 -10.01
CA TYR A 367 0.58 8.14 -9.28
C TYR A 367 0.35 9.65 -9.23
N ARG A 368 1.39 10.44 -8.98
CA ARG A 368 1.31 11.92 -9.00
C ARG A 368 0.82 12.45 -10.35
N GLN A 369 1.24 11.82 -11.46
CA GLN A 369 0.79 12.16 -12.82
C GLN A 369 -0.69 11.86 -13.11
N ILE A 370 -1.38 11.09 -12.27
CA ILE A 370 -2.84 10.92 -12.39
C ILE A 370 -3.53 12.23 -12.02
N LEU A 371 -3.02 12.97 -11.04
CA LEU A 371 -3.57 14.28 -10.67
C LEU A 371 -3.44 15.27 -11.84
N ASP A 372 -2.31 15.26 -12.54
CA ASP A 372 -2.11 16.07 -13.76
C ASP A 372 -3.10 15.68 -14.86
N ALA A 373 -3.45 14.39 -14.97
CA ALA A 373 -4.45 13.92 -15.90
C ALA A 373 -5.88 14.33 -15.52
N ILE A 374 -6.21 14.44 -14.22
CA ILE A 374 -7.48 15.01 -13.74
C ILE A 374 -7.56 16.49 -14.14
N GLU A 375 -6.49 17.25 -13.95
CA GLU A 375 -6.42 18.66 -14.38
C GLU A 375 -6.54 18.80 -15.91
N ALA A 376 -5.86 17.95 -16.68
CA ALA A 376 -5.94 17.95 -18.14
C ALA A 376 -7.33 17.57 -18.68
N ASN A 377 -8.11 16.81 -17.91
CA ASN A 377 -9.50 16.50 -18.21
C ASN A 377 -10.48 17.62 -17.79
N ASP A 378 -9.96 18.81 -17.43
CA ASP A 378 -10.76 19.92 -16.87
C ASP A 378 -11.59 19.49 -15.66
N TYR A 379 -11.01 18.63 -14.82
CA TYR A 379 -11.64 18.10 -13.59
C TYR A 379 -12.92 17.29 -13.81
N ASP A 380 -13.14 16.80 -15.04
CA ASP A 380 -14.20 15.84 -15.37
C ASP A 380 -13.80 14.41 -14.97
N ASN A 381 -13.96 14.12 -13.69
CA ASN A 381 -13.80 12.79 -13.07
C ASN A 381 -15.16 12.12 -12.77
N PHE A 382 -16.25 12.73 -13.22
CA PHE A 382 -17.58 12.11 -13.22
C PHE A 382 -17.74 11.16 -14.41
N THR A 383 -17.25 11.56 -15.59
CA THR A 383 -17.43 10.78 -16.82
C THR A 383 -16.13 10.29 -17.44
N LYS A 384 -14.99 10.95 -17.14
CA LYS A 384 -13.69 10.58 -17.70
C LYS A 384 -12.73 10.14 -16.61
N ARG A 385 -12.42 8.85 -16.61
CA ARG A 385 -11.40 8.32 -15.72
C ARG A 385 -10.00 8.80 -16.15
N ALA A 386 -9.29 9.47 -15.25
CA ALA A 386 -7.93 9.95 -15.51
C ALA A 386 -6.91 8.80 -15.42
N PHE A 387 -6.00 8.69 -16.40
CA PHE A 387 -4.96 7.65 -16.41
C PHE A 387 -3.66 8.16 -17.04
N VAL A 388 -2.55 7.50 -16.72
CA VAL A 388 -1.25 7.76 -17.35
C VAL A 388 -1.04 6.80 -18.51
N GLY A 389 -0.99 7.34 -19.72
CA GLY A 389 -0.76 6.55 -20.94
C GLY A 389 0.62 5.87 -20.97
N LYS A 390 0.75 4.81 -21.78
CA LYS A 390 1.97 3.97 -21.87
C LYS A 390 3.25 4.79 -22.13
N VAL A 391 3.20 5.72 -23.08
CA VAL A 391 4.36 6.55 -23.44
C VAL A 391 4.83 7.38 -22.25
N LYS A 392 3.92 8.07 -21.56
CA LYS A 392 4.25 8.82 -20.34
C LYS A 392 4.83 7.90 -19.25
N LYS A 393 4.26 6.71 -19.05
CA LYS A 393 4.81 5.72 -18.09
C LYS A 393 6.28 5.40 -18.38
N PHE A 394 6.62 5.14 -19.64
CA PHE A 394 7.99 4.85 -20.05
C PHE A 394 8.93 6.04 -19.92
N LEU A 395 8.48 7.24 -20.32
CA LEU A 395 9.27 8.47 -20.21
C LEU A 395 9.53 8.88 -18.76
N SER A 396 8.67 8.48 -17.82
CA SER A 396 8.88 8.72 -16.37
C SER A 396 9.96 7.81 -15.76
N LEU A 397 10.28 6.65 -16.35
CA LEU A 397 11.25 5.71 -15.77
C LEU A 397 12.69 6.26 -15.70
N PRO A 398 13.24 6.92 -16.75
CA PRO A 398 14.53 7.60 -16.65
C PRO A 398 14.57 8.70 -15.59
N ILE A 399 13.48 9.48 -15.46
CA ILE A 399 13.36 10.54 -14.45
C ILE A 399 13.40 9.93 -13.05
N ALA A 400 12.59 8.89 -12.81
CA ALA A 400 12.60 8.14 -11.56
C ALA A 400 13.98 7.53 -11.26
N TYR A 401 14.67 7.03 -12.29
CA TYR A 401 16.02 6.48 -12.14
C TYR A 401 17.01 7.56 -11.72
N THR A 402 16.98 8.74 -12.35
CA THR A 402 17.87 9.86 -11.97
C THR A 402 17.62 10.33 -10.54
N GLN A 403 16.36 10.41 -10.10
CA GLN A 403 16.01 10.76 -8.72
C GLN A 403 16.51 9.72 -7.70
N ALA A 404 16.58 8.44 -8.08
CA ALA A 404 17.08 7.38 -7.20
C ALA A 404 18.57 7.52 -6.84
N PHE A 405 19.36 8.29 -7.60
CA PHE A 405 20.78 8.56 -7.30
C PHE A 405 21.01 9.81 -6.46
N VAL A 406 19.97 10.63 -6.23
CA VAL A 406 20.07 11.76 -5.32
C VAL A 406 20.40 11.20 -3.94
N GLN A 407 21.53 11.64 -3.39
CA GLN A 407 21.96 11.23 -2.06
C GLN A 407 21.05 11.87 -1.00
N PRO A 408 20.87 11.23 0.17
CA PRO A 408 20.21 11.84 1.31
C PRO A 408 20.76 13.25 1.55
N VAL A 409 19.89 14.25 1.71
CA VAL A 409 20.34 15.63 1.90
C VAL A 409 21.22 15.69 3.15
N VAL A 410 22.50 16.00 2.97
CA VAL A 410 23.42 16.28 4.07
C VAL A 410 23.04 17.63 4.64
N THR A 411 22.12 17.67 5.60
CA THR A 411 22.03 18.82 6.49
C THR A 411 23.24 18.77 7.42
N SER A 412 24.33 19.39 6.98
CA SER A 412 25.44 19.70 7.88
C SER A 412 24.89 20.65 8.95
N LYS A 413 24.73 20.15 10.18
CA LYS A 413 24.73 21.03 11.35
C LYS A 413 26.10 21.71 11.38
N PHE A 414 26.23 22.86 10.74
CA PHE A 414 27.22 23.84 11.14
C PHE A 414 26.75 24.43 12.46
N ALA A 415 26.98 23.65 13.53
CA ALA A 415 27.19 24.22 14.84
C ALA A 415 28.63 24.73 14.85
N ARG A 416 28.82 26.05 14.82
CA ARG A 416 29.93 26.72 15.51
C ARG A 416 29.71 28.23 15.60
N ALA A 417 29.54 28.63 16.86
CA ALA A 417 30.11 29.79 17.54
C ALA A 417 29.75 31.20 17.04
N SER A 418 28.91 31.89 17.83
CA SER A 418 29.21 33.20 18.40
C SER A 418 28.57 33.28 19.76
#